data_AF-W7DA51-F1
#
_entry.id   AF-W7DA51-F1
#
_cell.length_a   1.000
_cell.length_b   1.000
_cell.length_c   1.000
_cell.angle_alpha   90.00
_cell.angle_beta   90.00
_cell.angle_gamma   90.00
#
_symmetry.space_group_name_H-M   'P 1'
#
loop_
_entity.id
_entity.type
_entity.pdbx_description
1 polymer ?
#
loop_
_entity_poly.entity_id
_entity_poly.type
_entity_poly.pdbx_seq_one_letter_code
_entity_poly.pdbx_strand_id
1 'polypeptide(L)'
;MKIERKELVKFTVIILIFNIVLVFLTVLFFKRMDSNIPLATPAYGVKFSYEIIKHNLFHLIMTLLTFPISALTISINWLLISFSIGLAIHLTGLDMTLYYLLPHGLIEMPTVIFYQFLAWKMMIQFWQKQQLTPIICFLKDNRYYLMLTILATILSGIIEGSGWKLFM
;
A
#
# COMPACT_ATOMS: atom_id res chain seq x y z
N MET A 1 -22.95 -6.81 -5.16
CA MET A 1 -22.91 -5.36 -4.82
C MET A 1 -21.71 -4.75 -5.53
N LYS A 2 -21.92 -3.71 -6.35
CA LYS A 2 -20.83 -3.08 -7.11
C LYS A 2 -20.14 -2.01 -6.28
N ILE A 3 -18.88 -1.73 -6.59
CA ILE A 3 -18.13 -0.63 -6.00
C ILE A 3 -18.77 0.70 -6.39
N GLU A 4 -19.05 1.53 -5.39
CA GLU A 4 -19.50 2.90 -5.62
C GLU A 4 -18.32 3.86 -5.65
N ARG A 5 -18.19 4.62 -6.75
CA ARG A 5 -17.08 5.58 -6.92
C ARG A 5 -16.98 6.59 -5.79
N LYS A 6 -18.12 7.07 -5.27
CA LYS A 6 -18.16 8.05 -4.17
C LYS A 6 -17.56 7.50 -2.89
N GLU A 7 -17.85 6.25 -2.55
CA GLU A 7 -17.29 5.59 -1.37
C GLU A 7 -15.78 5.36 -1.51
N LEU A 8 -15.34 4.91 -2.69
CA LEU A 8 -13.91 4.73 -2.99
C LEU A 8 -13.15 6.06 -2.85
N VAL A 9 -13.64 7.14 -3.48
CA VAL A 9 -13.01 8.46 -3.38
C VAL A 9 -12.96 8.95 -1.94
N LYS A 10 -14.04 8.81 -1.17
CA LYS A 10 -14.06 9.18 0.25
C LYS A 10 -13.02 8.39 1.04
N PHE A 11 -12.94 7.08 0.83
CA PHE A 11 -11.95 6.22 1.47
C PHE A 11 -10.52 6.63 1.12
N THR A 12 -10.23 6.84 -0.17
CA THR A 12 -8.93 7.32 -0.66
C THR A 12 -8.52 8.62 0.02
N VAL A 13 -9.41 9.62 0.07
CA VAL A 13 -9.10 10.92 0.70
C VAL A 13 -8.80 10.77 2.18
N ILE A 14 -9.58 9.96 2.91
CA ILE A 14 -9.35 9.71 4.34
C ILE A 14 -7.98 9.08 4.56
N ILE A 15 -7.63 8.06 3.77
CA ILE A 15 -6.35 7.36 3.88
C ILE A 15 -5.18 8.29 3.54
N LEU A 16 -5.30 9.13 2.51
CA LEU A 16 -4.25 10.08 2.16
C LEU A 16 -4.02 11.13 3.25
N ILE A 17 -5.09 11.71 3.81
CA ILE A 17 -4.98 12.66 4.92
C ILE A 17 -4.35 11.97 6.14
N PHE A 18 -4.81 10.77 6.47
CA PHE A 18 -4.26 9.98 7.57
C PHE A 18 -2.75 9.70 7.37
N ASN A 19 -2.35 9.31 6.16
CA ASN A 19 -0.95 9.05 5.84
C ASN A 19 -0.08 10.31 5.92
N ILE A 20 -0.56 11.47 5.43
CA ILE A 20 0.16 12.75 5.56
C ILE A 20 0.41 13.08 7.04
N VAL A 21 -0.61 12.92 7.89
CA VAL A 21 -0.48 13.16 9.34
C VAL A 21 0.54 12.19 9.95
N LEU A 22 0.47 10.90 9.61
CA LEU A 22 1.41 9.91 10.14
C LEU A 22 2.86 10.19 9.71
N VAL A 23 3.09 10.51 8.43
CA VAL A 23 4.43 10.86 7.93
C VAL A 23 4.96 12.09 8.64
N PHE A 24 4.12 13.12 8.85
CA PHE A 24 4.52 14.29 9.62
C PHE A 24 4.94 13.93 11.06
N LEU A 25 4.16 13.08 11.74
CA LEU A 25 4.47 12.62 13.09
C LEU A 25 5.76 11.79 13.14
N THR A 26 6.01 10.91 12.16
CA THR A 26 7.22 10.09 12.13
C THR A 26 8.46 10.93 11.83
N VAL A 27 8.37 11.94 10.97
CA VAL A 27 9.46 12.92 10.75
C VAL A 27 9.78 13.69 12.04
N LEU A 28 8.76 14.16 12.78
CA LEU A 28 8.97 14.82 14.07
C LEU A 28 9.63 13.90 15.10
N PHE A 29 9.25 12.62 15.11
CA PHE A 29 9.84 11.61 15.97
C PHE A 29 11.34 11.42 15.68
N PHE A 30 11.70 11.20 14.41
CA PHE A 30 13.10 10.98 14.01
C PHE A 30 13.98 12.23 14.10
N LYS A 31 13.42 13.45 14.03
CA LYS A 31 14.19 14.68 14.27
C LYS A 31 14.90 14.70 15.63
N ARG A 32 14.43 13.92 16.60
CA ARG A 32 15.02 13.79 17.94
C ARG A 32 15.98 12.61 18.07
N MET A 33 16.16 11.81 17.02
CA MET A 33 17.07 10.67 17.01
C MET A 33 18.41 11.04 16.39
N ASP A 34 19.45 10.34 16.82
CA ASP A 34 20.80 10.51 16.31
C ASP A 34 20.94 9.84 14.92
N SER A 35 21.64 10.49 14.00
CA SER A 35 21.64 10.11 12.56
C SER A 35 22.57 8.94 12.22
N ASN A 36 23.10 8.22 13.21
CA ASN A 36 24.08 7.14 13.03
C ASN A 36 23.44 5.79 12.64
N ILE A 37 22.37 5.82 11.85
CA ILE A 37 21.71 4.61 11.35
C ILE A 37 22.36 4.24 10.01
N PRO A 38 22.92 3.04 9.84
CA PRO A 38 23.58 2.65 8.60
C PRO A 38 22.57 2.60 7.43
N LEU A 39 22.92 3.24 6.31
CA LEU A 39 22.14 3.14 5.08
C LEU A 39 22.36 1.78 4.42
N ALA A 40 21.27 1.08 4.12
CA ALA A 40 21.31 -0.09 3.26
C ALA A 40 21.59 0.33 1.81
N THR A 41 22.38 -0.48 1.09
CA THR A 41 22.61 -0.25 -0.34
C THR A 41 21.36 -0.61 -1.14
N PRO A 42 20.95 0.22 -2.12
CA PRO A 42 19.77 -0.07 -2.93
C PRO A 42 20.04 -1.29 -3.83
N ALA A 43 19.14 -2.26 -3.79
CA ALA A 43 19.17 -3.44 -4.64
C ALA A 43 18.35 -3.20 -5.92
N TYR A 44 18.77 -3.80 -7.03
CA TYR A 44 18.09 -3.70 -8.32
C TYR A 44 18.22 -5.01 -9.11
N GLY A 45 17.42 -5.16 -10.15
CA GLY A 45 17.46 -6.27 -11.10
C GLY A 45 16.35 -7.31 -10.86
N VAL A 46 16.30 -8.31 -11.75
CA VAL A 46 15.20 -9.28 -11.85
C VAL A 46 14.91 -9.99 -10.52
N LYS A 47 15.95 -10.39 -9.77
CA LYS A 47 15.78 -11.04 -8.46
C LYS A 47 15.11 -10.10 -7.46
N PHE A 48 15.47 -8.82 -7.47
CA PHE A 48 14.88 -7.81 -6.59
C PHE A 48 13.44 -7.50 -6.98
N SER A 49 13.14 -7.33 -8.28
CA SER A 49 11.76 -7.22 -8.79
C SER A 49 10.89 -8.38 -8.34
N TYR A 50 11.41 -9.62 -8.40
CA TYR A 50 10.66 -10.80 -7.97
C TYR A 50 10.30 -10.76 -6.49
N GLU A 51 11.24 -10.38 -5.62
CA GLU A 51 10.97 -10.26 -4.18
C GLU A 51 9.94 -9.16 -3.88
N ILE A 52 10.00 -8.02 -4.58
CA ILE A 52 8.99 -6.95 -4.45
C ILE A 52 7.60 -7.46 -4.87
N ILE A 53 7.51 -8.11 -6.03
CA ILE A 53 6.24 -8.65 -6.53
C ILE A 53 5.67 -9.66 -5.53
N LYS A 54 6.50 -10.58 -5.04
CA LYS A 54 6.11 -11.58 -4.05
C LYS A 54 5.62 -10.93 -2.76
N HIS A 55 6.34 -9.92 -2.27
CA HIS A 55 5.97 -9.16 -1.08
C HIS A 55 4.61 -8.45 -1.26
N ASN A 56 4.44 -7.72 -2.36
CA ASN A 56 3.23 -6.94 -2.60
C ASN A 56 2.01 -7.83 -2.87
N LEU A 57 2.19 -8.96 -3.56
CA LEU A 57 1.13 -9.97 -3.73
C LEU A 57 0.75 -10.62 -2.40
N PHE A 58 1.74 -10.94 -1.55
CA PHE A 58 1.46 -11.45 -0.21
C PHE A 58 0.65 -10.44 0.61
N HIS A 59 1.02 -9.16 0.59
CA HIS A 59 0.27 -8.10 1.26
C HIS A 59 -1.17 -7.97 0.72
N LEU A 60 -1.37 -8.02 -0.59
CA LEU A 60 -2.70 -8.02 -1.20
C LEU A 60 -3.54 -9.19 -0.70
N ILE A 61 -3.02 -10.41 -0.78
CA ILE A 61 -3.72 -11.64 -0.37
C ILE A 61 -4.04 -11.58 1.12
N MET A 62 -3.06 -11.25 1.96
CA MET A 62 -3.26 -11.18 3.41
C MET A 62 -4.26 -10.11 3.79
N THR A 63 -4.27 -8.96 3.12
CA THR A 63 -5.27 -7.90 3.38
C THR A 63 -6.68 -8.38 3.06
N LEU A 64 -6.87 -9.11 1.96
CA LEU A 64 -8.17 -9.67 1.60
C LEU A 64 -8.57 -10.85 2.50
N LEU A 65 -7.64 -11.68 2.98
CA LEU A 65 -7.94 -12.79 3.89
C LEU A 65 -8.24 -12.31 5.30
N THR A 66 -7.52 -11.30 5.78
CA THR A 66 -7.72 -10.68 7.11
C THR A 66 -8.82 -9.62 7.10
N PHE A 67 -9.71 -9.65 6.09
CA PHE A 67 -10.81 -8.69 5.98
C PHE A 67 -11.64 -8.49 7.26
N PRO A 68 -11.91 -9.50 8.14
CA PRO A 68 -12.72 -9.29 9.34
C PRO A 68 -12.13 -8.25 10.30
N ILE A 69 -10.80 -8.08 10.25
CA ILE A 69 -10.04 -7.14 11.07
C ILE A 69 -9.34 -6.08 10.20
N SER A 70 -9.82 -5.83 8.98
CA SER A 70 -9.14 -4.96 8.02
C SER A 70 -8.90 -3.55 8.52
N ALA A 71 -9.78 -3.00 9.36
CA ALA A 71 -9.57 -1.70 9.99
C ALA A 71 -8.21 -1.61 10.70
N LEU A 72 -7.85 -2.66 11.46
CA LEU A 72 -6.61 -2.74 12.20
C LEU A 72 -5.43 -2.98 11.26
N THR A 73 -5.55 -3.93 10.33
CA THR A 73 -4.45 -4.26 9.41
C THR A 73 -4.11 -3.11 8.48
N ILE A 74 -5.10 -2.37 7.99
CA ILE A 74 -4.93 -1.14 7.21
C ILE A 74 -4.17 -0.09 8.03
N SER A 75 -4.58 0.13 9.28
CA SER A 75 -3.96 1.13 10.17
C SER A 75 -2.49 0.79 10.45
N ILE A 76 -2.18 -0.47 10.75
CA ILE A 76 -0.81 -0.96 10.97
C ILE A 76 0.02 -0.78 9.71
N ASN A 77 -0.53 -1.15 8.53
CA ASN A 77 0.18 -1.03 7.27
C ASN A 77 0.59 0.43 6.99
N TRP A 78 -0.33 1.37 7.16
CA TRP A 78 -0.04 2.80 6.96
C TRP A 78 0.92 3.36 7.99
N LEU A 79 0.88 2.88 9.24
CA LEU A 79 1.86 3.25 10.25
C LEU A 79 3.27 2.81 9.85
N LEU A 80 3.43 1.55 9.42
CA LEU A 80 4.72 1.01 8.98
C LEU A 80 5.27 1.74 7.75
N ILE A 81 4.43 1.99 6.75
CA ILE A 81 4.82 2.77 5.55
C ILE A 81 5.27 4.17 5.96
N SER A 82 4.48 4.86 6.79
CA SER A 82 4.79 6.23 7.23
C SER A 82 6.07 6.28 8.08
N PHE A 83 6.33 5.24 8.87
CA PHE A 83 7.55 5.10 9.65
C PHE A 83 8.78 4.93 8.75
N SER A 84 8.70 4.05 7.76
CA SER A 84 9.78 3.85 6.76
C SER A 84 10.06 5.13 5.97
N ILE A 85 9.02 5.86 5.56
CA ILE A 85 9.16 7.15 4.87
C ILE A 85 9.80 8.19 5.80
N GLY A 86 9.34 8.30 7.04
CA GLY A 86 9.91 9.24 8.01
C GLY A 86 11.38 8.96 8.30
N LEU A 87 11.76 7.68 8.40
CA LEU A 87 13.15 7.25 8.53
C LEU A 87 13.96 7.60 7.29
N ALA A 88 13.45 7.34 6.09
CA ALA A 88 14.13 7.67 4.83
C ALA A 88 14.39 9.18 4.70
N ILE A 89 13.41 10.02 5.06
CA ILE A 89 13.56 11.48 5.08
C ILE A 89 14.65 11.90 6.08
N HIS A 90 14.69 11.27 7.26
CA HIS A 90 15.72 11.56 8.25
C HIS A 90 17.13 11.21 7.77
N LEU A 91 17.29 10.09 7.05
CA LEU A 91 18.60 9.60 6.61
C LEU A 91 19.10 10.23 5.31
N THR A 92 18.21 10.50 4.36
CA THR A 92 18.58 10.92 2.99
C THR A 92 18.07 12.30 2.61
N GLY A 93 17.22 12.91 3.44
CA GLY A 93 16.49 14.13 3.10
C GLY A 93 15.22 13.86 2.30
N LEU A 94 14.37 14.88 2.22
CA LEU A 94 13.07 14.81 1.54
C LEU A 94 13.21 14.57 0.04
N ASP A 95 14.12 15.29 -0.62
CA ASP A 95 14.26 15.28 -2.08
C ASP A 95 14.67 13.89 -2.59
N MET A 96 15.66 13.28 -1.96
CA MET A 96 16.10 11.92 -2.31
C MET A 96 15.03 10.88 -2.00
N THR A 97 14.31 11.03 -0.88
CA THR A 97 13.20 10.12 -0.56
C THR A 97 12.11 10.19 -1.62
N LEU A 98 11.69 11.39 -2.04
CA LEU A 98 10.68 11.57 -3.08
C LEU A 98 11.16 11.05 -4.44
N TYR A 99 12.43 11.26 -4.78
CA TYR A 99 13.03 10.74 -6.02
C TYR A 99 12.90 9.22 -6.12
N TYR A 100 13.13 8.49 -5.02
CA TYR A 100 12.99 7.03 -5.00
C TYR A 100 11.54 6.56 -4.86
N LEU A 101 10.69 7.31 -4.15
CA LEU A 101 9.32 6.90 -3.82
C LEU A 101 8.33 7.13 -4.96
N LEU A 102 8.42 8.26 -5.66
CA LEU A 102 7.45 8.65 -6.68
C LEU A 102 7.30 7.65 -7.84
N PRO A 103 8.39 7.10 -8.43
CA PRO A 103 8.28 6.26 -9.63
C PRO A 103 7.40 5.02 -9.47
N HIS A 104 7.51 4.33 -8.33
CA HIS A 104 6.70 3.14 -8.04
C HIS A 104 5.43 3.50 -7.24
N GLY A 105 5.51 4.49 -6.34
CA GLY A 105 4.40 4.94 -5.51
C GLY A 105 3.18 5.40 -6.30
N LEU A 106 3.35 5.93 -7.52
CA LEU A 106 2.23 6.32 -8.39
C LEU A 106 1.32 5.16 -8.82
N ILE A 107 1.86 3.94 -8.90
CA ILE A 107 1.10 2.74 -9.26
C ILE A 107 0.75 1.94 -8.01
N GLU A 108 1.70 1.83 -7.09
CA GLU A 108 1.52 1.07 -5.87
C GLU A 108 0.44 1.68 -4.96
N MET A 109 0.50 2.98 -4.69
CA MET A 109 -0.42 3.62 -3.73
C MET A 109 -1.89 3.49 -4.15
N PRO A 110 -2.29 3.78 -5.41
CA PRO A 110 -3.67 3.55 -5.84
C PRO A 110 -4.08 2.07 -5.72
N THR A 111 -3.17 1.15 -6.02
CA THR A 111 -3.42 -0.30 -5.95
C THR A 111 -3.62 -0.75 -4.50
N VAL A 112 -2.77 -0.29 -3.59
CA VAL A 112 -2.84 -0.53 -2.14
C VAL A 112 -4.14 -0.01 -1.56
N ILE A 113 -4.46 1.25 -1.82
CA ILE A 113 -5.71 1.86 -1.38
C ILE A 113 -6.91 1.08 -1.90
N PHE A 114 -6.86 0.62 -3.15
CA PHE A 114 -7.97 -0.09 -3.77
C PHE A 114 -8.22 -1.46 -3.12
N TYR A 115 -7.21 -2.32 -2.94
CA TYR A 115 -7.45 -3.62 -2.29
C TYR A 115 -7.81 -3.47 -0.80
N GLN A 116 -7.29 -2.44 -0.12
CA GLN A 116 -7.69 -2.12 1.25
C GLN A 116 -9.15 -1.68 1.32
N PHE A 117 -9.62 -0.90 0.34
CA PHE A 117 -11.03 -0.54 0.21
C PHE A 117 -11.91 -1.77 0.02
N LEU A 118 -11.50 -2.75 -0.80
CA LEU A 118 -12.21 -4.02 -0.95
C LEU A 118 -12.31 -4.76 0.38
N ALA A 119 -11.19 -4.92 1.09
CA ALA A 119 -11.16 -5.57 2.40
C ALA A 119 -12.06 -4.85 3.42
N TRP A 120 -12.05 -3.51 3.43
CA TRP A 120 -12.93 -2.69 4.27
C TRP A 120 -14.42 -2.91 3.95
N LYS A 121 -14.80 -2.94 2.67
CA LYS A 121 -16.20 -3.23 2.27
C LYS A 121 -16.63 -4.66 2.62
N MET A 122 -15.71 -5.63 2.55
CA MET A 122 -15.94 -7.00 2.99
C MET A 122 -16.14 -7.05 4.51
N MET A 123 -15.30 -6.33 5.27
CA MET A 123 -15.41 -6.20 6.72
C MET A 123 -16.78 -5.67 7.15
N ILE A 124 -17.22 -4.54 6.57
CA ILE A 124 -18.53 -3.94 6.89
C ILE A 124 -19.64 -4.96 6.64
N GLN A 125 -19.64 -5.62 5.49
CA GLN A 125 -20.68 -6.62 5.16
C GLN A 125 -20.65 -7.80 6.11
N PHE A 126 -19.47 -8.27 6.50
CA PHE A 126 -19.30 -9.36 7.44
C PHE A 126 -19.84 -9.01 8.82
N TRP A 127 -19.52 -7.83 9.37
CA TRP A 127 -20.02 -7.43 10.68
C TRP A 127 -21.51 -7.08 10.68
N GLN A 128 -22.06 -6.61 9.55
CA GLN A 128 -23.49 -6.34 9.41
C GLN A 128 -24.34 -7.61 9.24
N LYS A 129 -23.84 -8.60 8.48
CA LYS A 129 -24.63 -9.78 8.09
C LYS A 129 -24.19 -11.07 8.75
N GLN A 130 -22.99 -11.11 9.31
CA GLN A 130 -22.34 -12.28 9.93
C GLN A 130 -22.34 -13.53 9.03
N GLN A 131 -22.27 -13.32 7.71
CA GLN A 131 -22.33 -14.36 6.70
C GLN A 131 -21.26 -14.14 5.63
N LEU A 132 -20.71 -15.23 5.10
CA LEU A 132 -19.70 -15.20 4.04
C LEU A 132 -20.32 -15.11 2.63
N THR A 133 -21.57 -15.54 2.45
CA THR A 133 -22.25 -15.52 1.14
C THR A 133 -22.25 -14.13 0.48
N PRO A 134 -22.59 -13.03 1.19
CA PRO A 134 -22.53 -11.68 0.61
C PRO A 134 -21.13 -11.28 0.14
N ILE A 135 -20.10 -11.75 0.84
CA ILE A 135 -18.69 -11.46 0.54
C ILE A 135 -18.26 -12.19 -0.73
N ILE A 136 -18.62 -13.47 -0.85
CA ILE A 136 -18.34 -14.27 -2.06
C ILE A 136 -19.04 -13.65 -3.28
N CYS A 137 -20.31 -13.25 -3.13
CA CYS A 137 -21.04 -12.54 -4.17
C CYS A 137 -20.36 -11.21 -4.53
N PHE A 138 -19.92 -10.43 -3.54
CA PHE A 138 -19.20 -9.18 -3.76
C PHE A 138 -17.89 -9.39 -4.53
N LEU A 139 -17.08 -10.38 -4.18
CA LEU A 139 -15.84 -10.69 -4.90
C LEU A 139 -16.12 -11.12 -6.34
N LYS A 140 -17.14 -11.96 -6.55
CA LYS A 140 -17.55 -12.42 -7.89
C LYS A 140 -18.02 -11.27 -8.80
N ASP A 141 -18.76 -10.33 -8.23
CA ASP A 141 -19.26 -9.14 -8.93
C ASP A 141 -18.13 -8.18 -9.32
N ASN A 142 -17.03 -8.16 -8.54
CA ASN A 142 -15.90 -7.25 -8.72
C ASN A 142 -14.61 -7.96 -9.20
N ARG A 143 -14.72 -9.18 -9.75
CA ARG A 143 -13.58 -10.02 -10.17
C ARG A 143 -12.62 -9.33 -11.14
N TYR A 144 -13.13 -8.50 -12.05
CA TYR A 144 -12.29 -7.78 -13.00
C TYR A 144 -11.42 -6.72 -12.31
N TYR A 145 -11.96 -6.04 -11.30
CA TYR A 145 -11.19 -5.11 -10.50
C TYR A 145 -10.11 -5.80 -9.67
N LEU A 146 -10.40 -6.99 -9.14
CA LEU A 146 -9.40 -7.82 -8.46
C LEU A 146 -8.26 -8.23 -9.41
N MET A 147 -8.59 -8.67 -10.64
CA MET A 147 -7.57 -8.97 -11.65
C MET A 147 -6.72 -7.75 -12.00
N LEU A 148 -7.34 -6.59 -12.19
CA LEU A 148 -6.60 -5.33 -12.45
C LEU A 148 -5.67 -4.96 -11.30
N THR A 149 -6.10 -5.19 -10.05
CA THR A 149 -5.28 -4.95 -8.86
C THR A 149 -4.05 -5.86 -8.87
N ILE A 150 -4.22 -7.16 -9.15
CA ILE A 150 -3.10 -8.12 -9.23
C ILE A 150 -2.12 -7.71 -10.34
N LEU A 151 -2.63 -7.32 -11.52
CA LEU A 151 -1.79 -6.85 -12.61
C LEU A 151 -1.02 -5.58 -12.25
N ALA A 152 -1.69 -4.60 -11.62
CA ALA A 152 -1.05 -3.37 -11.16
C ALA A 152 0.03 -3.64 -10.11
N THR A 153 -0.22 -4.58 -9.18
CA THR A 153 0.78 -5.02 -8.19
C THR A 153 2.04 -5.59 -8.86
N ILE A 154 1.87 -6.43 -9.88
CA ILE A 154 2.99 -7.01 -10.62
C ILE A 154 3.76 -5.92 -11.37
N LEU A 155 3.05 -5.03 -12.08
CA LEU A 155 3.66 -3.93 -12.82
C LEU A 155 4.47 -3.00 -11.91
N SER A 156 3.94 -2.67 -10.73
CA SER A 156 4.64 -1.84 -9.74
C SER A 156 5.99 -2.45 -9.34
N GLY A 157 6.02 -3.75 -9.02
CA GLY A 157 7.27 -4.41 -8.62
C GLY A 157 8.29 -4.57 -9.75
N ILE A 158 7.84 -4.67 -11.02
CA ILE A 158 8.75 -4.62 -12.17
C ILE A 158 9.38 -3.24 -12.29
N ILE A 159 8.58 -2.17 -12.22
CA ILE A 159 9.04 -0.79 -12.34
C ILE A 159 10.04 -0.47 -11.23
N GLU A 160 9.70 -0.78 -9.98
CA GLU A 160 10.57 -0.57 -8.83
C GLU A 160 11.89 -1.35 -8.95
N GLY A 161 11.81 -2.67 -9.20
CA GLY A 161 13.02 -3.48 -9.23
C GLY A 161 13.91 -3.27 -10.45
N SER A 162 13.39 -2.67 -11.54
CA SER A 162 14.22 -2.21 -12.67
C SER A 162 15.07 -0.97 -12.37
N GLY A 163 14.84 -0.33 -11.21
CA GLY A 163 15.59 0.87 -10.80
C GLY A 163 15.38 2.05 -11.74
N TRP A 164 14.24 2.12 -12.43
CA TRP A 164 13.89 3.17 -13.38
C TRP A 164 14.79 3.28 -14.63
N LYS A 165 15.84 2.46 -14.78
CA LYS A 165 16.74 2.47 -15.94
C LYS A 165 16.08 1.98 -17.25
N LEU A 166 14.84 1.48 -17.20
CA LEU A 166 14.08 1.04 -18.37
C LEU A 166 13.22 2.16 -19.00
N PHE A 167 13.08 3.32 -18.34
CA PHE A 167 12.21 4.43 -18.79
C PHE A 167 12.96 5.75 -19.06
N MET A 168 14.29 5.72 -19.06
CA MET A 168 15.19 6.76 -19.57
C MET A 168 16.05 6.17 -20.68
#